data_AF-A0A9D8TAL9-F1
#
_entry.id   AF-A0A9D8TAL9-F1
#
_cell.length_a   1.000
_cell.length_b   1.000
_cell.length_c   1.000
_cell.angle_alpha   90.00
_cell.angle_beta   90.00
_cell.angle_gamma   90.00
#
_symmetry.space_group_name_H-M   'P 1'
#
loop_
_entity.id
_entity.type
_entity.pdbx_description
1 polymer ?
#
loop_
_entity_poly.entity_id
_entity_poly.type
_entity_poly.pdbx_seq_one_letter_code
_entity_poly.pdbx_strand_id
1 'polypeptide(L)' 'MKIFRFCLLGLLTLLCSCQSYQQDSGEIFHTSYHITYRHSRSLQKGIDEALQSINQSLSMFNP' A
#
# COMPACT_ATOMS: atom_id res chain seq x y z
N MET A 1 -14.44 -28.37 -28.70
CA MET A 1 -13.33 -27.38 -28.73
C MET A 1 -13.64 -26.09 -27.95
N LYS A 2 -14.27 -26.15 -26.77
CA LYS A 2 -14.59 -24.94 -25.95
C LYS A 2 -13.70 -24.81 -24.71
N ILE A 3 -13.19 -25.92 -24.18
CA ILE A 3 -12.31 -25.97 -22.99
C ILE A 3 -10.95 -25.31 -23.22
N PHE A 4 -10.40 -25.39 -24.43
CA PHE A 4 -9.09 -24.84 -24.75
C PHE A 4 -9.05 -23.30 -24.62
N ARG A 5 -10.15 -22.63 -24.93
CA ARG A 5 -10.28 -21.16 -24.77
C ARG A 5 -10.27 -20.73 -23.30
N PHE A 6 -10.91 -21.49 -22.41
CA PHE A 6 -10.91 -21.19 -20.97
C PHE A 6 -9.52 -21.39 -20.34
N CYS A 7 -8.77 -22.42 -20.74
CA CYS A 7 -7.39 -22.61 -20.31
C CYS A 7 -6.48 -21.47 -20.76
N LEU A 8 -6.65 -20.97 -21.99
CA LEU A 8 -5.83 -19.86 -22.50
C LEU A 8 -6.04 -18.56 -21.72
N LEU A 9 -7.30 -18.27 -21.35
CA LEU A 9 -7.67 -17.10 -20.53
C LEU A 9 -7.14 -17.22 -19.09
N GLY A 10 -7.24 -18.40 -18.46
CA GLY A 10 -6.71 -18.61 -17.11
C GLY A 10 -5.18 -18.54 -17.02
N LEU A 11 -4.48 -19.03 -18.05
CA LEU A 11 -3.01 -18.96 -18.12
C LEU A 11 -2.53 -17.51 -18.31
N LEU A 12 -3.25 -16.71 -19.10
CA LEU A 12 -2.97 -15.29 -19.32
C LEU A 12 -3.08 -14.47 -18.03
N THR A 13 -4.07 -14.77 -17.18
CA THR A 13 -4.23 -14.10 -15.88
C THR A 13 -3.12 -14.45 -14.88
N LEU A 14 -2.56 -15.66 -14.94
CA LEU A 14 -1.49 -16.13 -14.05
C LEU A 14 -0.11 -15.54 -14.42
N LEU A 15 0.13 -15.24 -15.69
CA LEU A 15 1.39 -14.64 -16.16
C LEU A 15 1.51 -13.14 -15.82
N CYS A 16 0.42 -12.48 -15.44
CA CYS A 16 0.38 -11.04 -15.13
C CYS A 16 0.46 -10.73 -13.63
N SER A 17 0.84 -11.70 -12.78
CA SER A 17 1.10 -11.45 -11.36
C SER A 17 2.47 -10.81 -11.14
N CYS A 18 2.70 -9.64 -11.75
CA CYS A 18 3.78 -8.77 -11.33
C CYS A 18 3.47 -8.33 -9.90
N GLN A 19 4.33 -8.66 -8.94
CA GLN A 19 4.13 -8.24 -7.55
C GLN A 19 4.12 -6.72 -7.48
N SER A 20 2.92 -6.12 -7.45
CA SER A 20 2.75 -4.68 -7.35
C SER A 20 3.11 -4.24 -5.93
N TYR A 21 4.17 -3.44 -5.83
CA TYR A 21 4.46 -2.69 -4.61
C TYR A 21 3.59 -1.45 -4.57
N GLN A 22 3.19 -1.08 -3.36
CA GLN A 22 2.56 0.21 -3.09
C GLN A 22 3.60 1.14 -2.48
N GLN A 23 3.43 2.43 -2.72
CA GLN A 23 4.29 3.49 -2.23
C GLN A 23 3.41 4.60 -1.69
N ASP A 24 3.56 4.87 -0.41
CA ASP A 24 2.80 5.87 0.32
C ASP A 24 3.80 6.91 0.88
N SER A 25 3.46 8.19 0.78
CA SER A 25 4.33 9.30 1.18
C SER A 25 3.50 10.44 1.75
N GLY A 26 4.08 11.17 2.69
CA GLY A 26 3.40 12.27 3.36
C GLY A 26 4.32 13.04 4.30
N GLU A 27 3.74 13.95 5.05
CA GLU A 27 4.46 14.82 5.99
C GLU A 27 3.88 14.70 7.40
N ILE A 28 4.75 14.54 8.40
CA ILE A 28 4.42 14.53 9.82
C ILE A 28 5.69 14.76 10.64
N PHE A 29 5.58 15.27 11.87
CA PHE A 29 6.73 15.64 12.72
C PHE A 29 7.70 16.66 12.07
N HIS A 30 7.22 17.52 11.15
CA HIS A 30 8.06 18.40 10.32
C HIS A 30 9.09 17.65 9.46
N THR A 31 8.83 16.39 9.13
CA THR A 31 9.63 15.59 8.21
C THR A 31 8.72 14.87 7.22
N SER A 32 9.30 14.34 6.15
CA SER A 32 8.58 13.55 5.15
C SER A 32 8.87 12.07 5.38
N TYR A 33 7.86 11.23 5.16
CA TYR A 33 8.02 9.77 5.14
C TYR A 33 7.78 9.24 3.73
N HIS A 34 8.46 8.12 3.41
CA HIS A 34 8.25 7.34 2.20
C HIS A 34 8.28 5.86 2.57
N ILE A 35 7.15 5.16 2.41
CA ILE A 35 7.01 3.76 2.79
C ILE A 35 6.68 2.94 1.55
N THR A 36 7.51 1.94 1.28
CA THR A 36 7.25 0.95 0.22
C THR A 36 6.86 -0.37 0.84
N TYR A 37 5.73 -0.94 0.42
CA TYR A 37 5.22 -2.18 0.99
C TYR A 37 4.50 -3.03 -0.06
N ARG A 38 4.25 -4.30 0.30
CA ARG A 38 3.52 -5.23 -0.55
C ARG A 38 2.17 -5.56 0.08
N HIS A 39 1.11 -5.02 -0.50
CA HIS A 39 -0.25 -5.32 -0.08
C HIS A 39 -1.22 -5.13 -1.25
N SER A 40 -2.31 -5.90 -1.26
CA SER A 40 -3.31 -5.86 -2.33
C SER A 40 -4.15 -4.58 -2.35
N ARG A 41 -4.12 -3.81 -1.26
CA ARG A 41 -4.87 -2.56 -1.05
C ARG A 41 -3.97 -1.50 -0.44
N SER A 42 -4.30 -0.23 -0.67
CA SER A 42 -3.62 0.87 0.00
C SER A 42 -3.82 0.80 1.51
N LEU A 43 -2.73 1.03 2.24
CA LEU A 43 -2.67 1.14 3.68
C LEU A 43 -2.49 2.58 4.16
N GLN A 44 -2.41 3.56 3.22
CA GLN A 44 -2.18 4.98 3.46
C GLN A 44 -2.95 5.52 4.67
N LYS A 45 -4.27 5.30 4.71
CA LYS A 45 -5.11 5.76 5.83
C LYS A 45 -4.65 5.22 7.18
N GLY A 46 -4.34 3.93 7.27
CA GLY A 46 -3.89 3.31 8.52
C GLY A 46 -2.47 3.75 8.91
N ILE A 47 -1.60 4.00 7.92
CA ILE A 47 -0.28 4.59 8.13
C ILE A 47 -0.42 6.00 8.72
N ASP A 48 -1.26 6.84 8.12
CA ASP A 48 -1.49 8.22 8.57
C ASP A 48 -2.08 8.27 9.98
N GLU A 49 -3.09 7.45 10.28
CA GLU A 49 -3.71 7.38 11.61
C GLU A 49 -2.72 6.94 12.69
N ALA A 50 -1.87 5.95 12.39
CA ALA A 50 -0.85 5.47 13.31
C ALA A 50 0.22 6.53 13.58
N LEU A 51 0.74 7.18 12.53
CA LEU A 51 1.73 8.25 12.66
C LEU A 51 1.16 9.46 13.39
N GLN A 52 -0.10 9.83 13.11
CA GLN A 52 -0.79 10.92 13.78
C GLN A 52 -1.02 10.64 15.28
N SER A 53 -1.40 9.42 15.63
CA SER A 53 -1.53 9.00 17.03
C SER A 53 -0.20 9.14 17.79
N ILE A 54 0.90 8.71 17.18
CA ILE A 54 2.25 8.88 17.75
C ILE A 54 2.58 10.38 17.90
N ASN A 55 2.32 11.19 16.87
CA ASN A 55 2.51 12.64 16.93
C ASN A 55 1.72 13.28 18.07
N GLN A 56 0.45 12.92 18.25
CA GLN A 56 -0.36 13.40 19.36
C GLN A 56 0.18 12.99 20.73
N SER A 57 0.72 11.78 20.86
CA SER A 57 1.21 11.27 22.15
C SER A 57 2.60 11.78 22.56
N LEU A 58 3.49 12.06 21.60
CA LEU A 58 4.91 12.34 21.86
C LEU A 58 5.37 13.74 21.47
N SER A 59 4.59 14.48 20.68
CA SER A 59 5.01 15.81 20.23
C SER A 59 4.87 16.83 21.35
N MET A 60 5.99 17.46 21.71
CA MET A 60 6.01 18.63 22.60
C MET A 60 5.45 19.90 21.94
N PHE A 61 5.13 19.84 20.65
CA PHE A 61 4.57 20.93 19.87
C PHE A 61 3.04 20.87 19.74
N ASN A 62 2.42 19.78 20.20
CA ASN A 62 0.97 19.68 20.25
C ASN A 62 0.47 20.24 21.60
N PRO A 63 -0.43 21.24 21.60
CA PRO A 63 -0.97 21.85 22.82
C PRO A 63 -1.93 20.94 23.60
#